data_AF-A0A6C0KHB4-F1
#
_entry.id   AF-A0A6C0KHB4-F1
#
_cell.length_a   1.000
_cell.length_b   1.000
_cell.length_c   1.000
_cell.angle_alpha   90.00
_cell.angle_beta   90.00
_cell.angle_gamma   90.00
#
_symmetry.space_group_name_H-M   'P 1'
#
loop_
_entity.id
_entity.type
_entity.pdbx_description
1 polymer ?
#
loop_
_entity_poly.entity_id
_entity_poly.type
_entity_poly.pdbx_seq_one_letter_code
_entity_poly.pdbx_strand_id
1 'polypeptide(L)'
;MSIDFKKLKKLLETHYITPVEYFCLDKECAVIKCFFNKNGEFLIIYVPSKFRFTVKAENGEKIYDMDDADEQTENDDYTKTSSVPDMSLIEKDPDNNSYKELSKKYEKNISLEGNDEPVSRKIKRQIDRVRIPFSRLSYDIALQNGKWLCMSFGGDNSLFTIRSYDKKIRSFLFLVVLTDLIENIEKLSDQVSIISDQFYGIIHKVAVSNLDTIKNDIDNYQNMVQSVIKKHNEYLHSLQEYRKIYETTTEKENGIIKSFREKINKEQGLARSTMEQSFQKQYDAMFKTRLEIVGKGIELSDRFQRNLLILEEVSFDNVVMLTRVRKNFDLFKEIL
;
A
#
# COMPACT_ATOMS: atom_id res chain seq x y z
N MET A 1 26.43 -13.55 -4.23
CA MET A 1 26.57 -12.29 -4.98
C MET A 1 26.03 -11.18 -4.10
N SER A 2 26.82 -10.18 -3.71
CA SER A 2 26.34 -9.00 -3.00
C SER A 2 25.72 -8.02 -3.99
N ILE A 3 24.51 -7.52 -3.73
CA ILE A 3 23.90 -6.46 -4.55
C ILE A 3 24.53 -5.13 -4.14
N ASP A 4 25.10 -4.42 -5.11
CA ASP A 4 25.63 -3.07 -4.90
C ASP A 4 24.47 -2.08 -4.84
N PHE A 5 24.31 -1.39 -3.70
CA PHE A 5 23.28 -0.39 -3.47
C PHE A 5 23.24 0.68 -4.57
N LYS A 6 24.39 1.10 -5.10
CA LYS A 6 24.44 2.11 -6.18
C LYS A 6 23.81 1.59 -7.47
N LYS A 7 24.01 0.30 -7.77
CA LYS A 7 23.39 -0.34 -8.93
C LYS A 7 21.89 -0.50 -8.73
N LEU A 8 21.45 -0.88 -7.53
CA LEU A 8 20.03 -0.96 -7.19
C LEU A 8 19.35 0.40 -7.32
N LYS A 9 19.93 1.46 -6.74
CA LYS A 9 19.39 2.82 -6.84
C LYS A 9 19.23 3.26 -8.29
N LYS A 10 20.26 3.06 -9.12
CA LYS A 10 20.21 3.35 -10.55
C LYS A 10 19.15 2.54 -11.29
N LEU A 11 18.99 1.26 -10.93
CA LEU A 11 17.94 0.41 -11.50
C LEU A 11 16.56 0.99 -11.17
N LEU A 12 16.29 1.29 -9.90
CA LEU A 12 15.01 1.88 -9.47
C LEU A 12 14.72 3.21 -10.18
N GLU A 13 15.70 4.10 -10.25
CA GLU A 13 15.58 5.39 -10.95
C GLU A 13 15.27 5.22 -12.45
N THR A 14 15.92 4.26 -13.11
CA THR A 14 15.69 3.96 -14.54
C THR A 14 14.27 3.47 -14.79
N HIS A 15 13.66 2.80 -13.81
CA HIS A 15 12.30 2.28 -13.88
C HIS A 15 11.27 3.17 -13.16
N TYR A 16 11.61 4.44 -12.89
CA TYR A 16 10.70 5.42 -12.28
C TYR A 16 10.18 5.02 -10.90
N ILE A 17 11.02 4.35 -10.11
CA ILE A 17 10.75 3.95 -8.73
C ILE A 17 11.61 4.83 -7.82
N THR A 18 10.97 5.57 -6.93
CA THR A 18 11.64 6.50 -6.00
C THR A 18 11.70 5.88 -4.62
N PRO A 19 12.89 5.52 -4.08
CA PRO A 19 13.01 5.14 -2.66
C PRO A 19 12.61 6.29 -1.73
N VAL A 20 11.80 5.99 -0.72
CA VAL A 20 11.26 6.98 0.23
C VAL A 20 11.79 6.73 1.65
N GLU A 21 11.76 5.47 2.10
CA GLU A 21 12.21 5.07 3.44
C GLU A 21 12.96 3.74 3.35
N TYR A 22 14.00 3.62 4.15
CA TYR A 22 14.78 2.39 4.31
C TYR A 22 14.55 1.86 5.72
N PHE A 23 14.27 0.58 5.81
CA PHE A 23 14.09 -0.10 7.09
C PHE A 23 15.15 -1.19 7.28
N CYS A 24 15.81 -1.15 8.43
CA CYS A 24 16.95 -1.99 8.74
C CYS A 24 16.62 -3.02 9.82
N LEU A 25 17.08 -4.25 9.61
CA LEU A 25 17.17 -5.30 10.64
C LEU A 25 18.67 -5.53 10.90
N ASP A 26 19.10 -5.50 12.15
CA ASP A 26 20.51 -5.66 12.53
C ASP A 26 21.47 -4.70 11.79
N LYS A 27 21.03 -3.45 11.56
CA LYS A 27 21.76 -2.40 10.81
C LYS A 27 21.96 -2.68 9.31
N GLU A 28 21.32 -3.71 8.77
CA GLU A 28 21.29 -3.98 7.34
C GLU A 28 19.90 -3.71 6.77
N CYS A 29 19.82 -3.10 5.59
CA CYS A 29 18.54 -2.80 4.96
C CYS A 29 17.83 -4.11 4.57
N ALA A 30 16.68 -4.33 5.19
CA ALA A 30 15.83 -5.49 4.96
C ALA A 30 14.59 -5.12 4.12
N VAL A 31 14.13 -3.88 4.21
CA VAL A 31 12.95 -3.40 3.48
C VAL A 31 13.19 -2.00 2.95
N ILE A 32 12.77 -1.74 1.72
CA ILE A 32 12.79 -0.41 1.11
C ILE A 32 11.35 -0.04 0.73
N LYS A 33 10.82 1.03 1.32
CA LYS A 33 9.56 1.63 0.85
C LYS A 33 9.86 2.57 -0.29
N CYS A 34 9.24 2.32 -1.43
CA CYS A 34 9.38 3.13 -2.62
C CYS A 34 8.02 3.63 -3.10
N PHE A 35 8.07 4.69 -3.89
CA PHE A 35 6.92 5.21 -4.62
C PHE A 35 7.13 4.95 -6.11
N PHE A 36 6.16 4.30 -6.74
CA PHE A 36 6.17 3.98 -8.15
C PHE A 36 5.53 5.14 -8.92
N ASN A 37 6.37 6.00 -9.48
CA ASN A 37 5.93 7.30 -9.99
C ASN A 37 4.94 7.17 -11.15
N LYS A 38 5.08 6.14 -12.01
CA LYS A 38 4.16 5.89 -13.14
C LYS A 38 2.75 5.56 -12.69
N ASN A 39 2.62 4.78 -11.63
CA ASN A 39 1.33 4.31 -11.13
C ASN A 39 0.77 5.23 -10.03
N GLY A 40 1.62 6.00 -9.36
CA GLY A 40 1.23 6.76 -8.18
C GLY A 40 0.95 5.87 -6.98
N GLU A 41 1.63 4.73 -6.89
CA GLU A 41 1.41 3.71 -5.86
C GLU A 41 2.65 3.47 -5.02
N PHE A 42 2.46 3.05 -3.77
CA PHE A 42 3.58 2.64 -2.94
C PHE A 42 3.87 1.15 -3.08
N LEU A 43 5.16 0.83 -3.09
CA LEU A 43 5.67 -0.54 -3.07
C LEU A 43 6.68 -0.70 -1.93
N ILE A 44 6.79 -1.92 -1.42
CA ILE A 44 7.83 -2.36 -0.53
C ILE A 44 8.68 -3.38 -1.26
N ILE A 45 9.99 -3.16 -1.24
CA ILE A 45 10.97 -4.12 -1.72
C ILE A 45 11.52 -4.84 -0.51
N TYR A 46 11.26 -6.14 -0.42
CA TYR A 46 11.91 -7.00 0.56
C TYR A 46 13.29 -7.41 0.07
N VAL A 47 14.31 -7.21 0.90
CA VAL A 47 15.70 -7.57 0.62
C VAL A 47 16.03 -8.85 1.38
N PRO A 48 16.14 -10.01 0.69
CA PRO A 48 16.49 -11.27 1.33
C PRO A 48 17.82 -11.17 2.07
N SER A 49 17.98 -11.90 3.19
CA SER A 49 19.15 -11.82 4.07
C SER A 49 20.49 -11.94 3.33
N LYS A 50 20.58 -12.82 2.31
CA LYS A 50 21.78 -12.99 1.47
C LYS A 50 22.20 -11.76 0.65
N PHE A 51 21.32 -10.77 0.52
CA PHE A 51 21.50 -9.57 -0.30
C PHE A 51 21.41 -8.27 0.50
N ARG A 52 21.24 -8.34 1.83
CA ARG A 52 21.15 -7.14 2.67
C ARG A 52 22.46 -6.34 2.60
N PHE A 53 22.33 -5.04 2.80
CA PHE A 53 23.44 -4.09 2.71
C PHE A 53 23.25 -2.94 3.70
N THR A 54 24.36 -2.32 4.12
CA THR A 54 24.31 -1.13 4.96
C THR A 54 24.00 0.10 4.10
N VAL A 55 22.97 0.85 4.48
CA VAL A 55 22.64 2.15 3.87
C VAL A 55 23.36 3.24 4.66
N LYS A 56 24.10 4.10 3.96
CA LYS A 56 24.64 5.33 4.54
C LYS A 56 23.71 6.47 4.13
N ALA A 57 23.30 7.30 5.09
CA ALA A 57 22.49 8.47 4.80
C ALA A 57 23.33 9.48 4.01
N GLU A 58 23.24 9.43 2.68
CA GLU A 58 24.03 10.31 1.81
C GLU A 58 23.28 11.60 1.46
N ASN A 59 21.94 11.61 1.49
CA ASN A 59 21.13 12.76 1.06
C ASN A 59 19.72 12.81 1.70
N GLY A 60 19.62 12.90 3.03
CA GLY A 60 18.31 13.05 3.70
C GLY A 60 17.39 11.82 3.60
N GLU A 61 17.93 10.68 3.16
CA GLU A 61 17.25 9.39 3.14
C GLU A 61 16.84 9.02 4.57
N LYS A 62 15.57 8.63 4.74
CA LYS A 62 15.01 8.27 6.05
C LYS A 62 15.29 6.80 6.32
N ILE A 63 16.20 6.54 7.25
CA ILE A 63 16.60 5.20 7.67
C ILE A 63 16.02 4.95 9.06
N TYR A 64 15.34 3.82 9.22
CA TYR A 64 14.75 3.41 10.48
C TYR A 64 15.16 1.99 10.82
N ASP A 65 15.44 1.74 12.10
CA ASP A 65 15.61 0.38 12.60
C ASP A 65 14.23 -0.26 12.82
N MET A 66 14.13 -1.56 12.55
CA MET A 66 12.98 -2.38 12.84
C MET A 66 13.36 -3.53 13.77
N ASP A 67 12.36 -4.02 14.49
CA ASP A 67 12.42 -5.28 15.22
C ASP A 67 11.26 -6.17 14.81
N ASP A 68 11.46 -7.48 14.87
CA ASP A 68 10.36 -8.42 14.89
C ASP A 68 9.47 -8.11 16.10
N ALA A 69 8.18 -7.95 15.84
CA ALA A 69 7.21 -7.87 16.90
C ALA A 69 6.93 -9.30 17.36
N ASP A 70 7.67 -9.76 18.37
CA ASP A 70 7.47 -11.01 19.11
C ASP A 70 6.16 -10.99 19.93
N GLU A 71 5.07 -10.49 19.35
CA GLU A 71 3.76 -10.78 19.87
C GLU A 71 3.43 -12.22 19.46
N GLN A 72 3.77 -13.15 20.36
CA GLN A 72 2.88 -14.29 20.61
C GLN A 72 1.54 -13.72 21.08
N THR A 73 0.79 -13.11 20.17
CA THR A 73 -0.65 -13.06 20.35
C THR A 73 -1.04 -14.53 20.40
N GLU A 74 -1.34 -15.03 21.59
CA GLU A 74 -2.21 -16.20 21.72
C GLU A 74 -3.29 -15.98 20.67
N ASN A 75 -3.24 -16.82 19.64
CA ASN A 75 -4.31 -16.93 18.68
C ASN A 75 -5.47 -17.42 19.53
N ASP A 76 -6.21 -16.52 20.19
CA ASP A 76 -7.57 -16.80 20.61
C ASP A 76 -8.23 -17.40 19.36
N ASP A 77 -8.54 -18.70 19.42
CA ASP A 77 -9.39 -19.58 18.62
C ASP A 77 -9.93 -19.18 17.22
N TYR A 78 -9.35 -18.22 16.52
CA TYR A 78 -9.87 -17.67 15.26
C TYR A 78 -9.10 -18.18 14.03
N THR A 79 -7.87 -18.67 14.21
CA THR A 79 -6.92 -19.02 13.12
C THR A 79 -6.66 -20.52 12.95
N LYS A 80 -7.12 -21.39 13.85
CA LYS A 80 -6.96 -22.85 13.68
C LYS A 80 -8.06 -23.40 12.78
N THR A 81 -7.81 -23.33 11.48
CA THR A 81 -8.29 -24.17 10.37
C THR A 81 -8.72 -23.30 9.20
N SER A 82 -7.86 -23.21 8.19
CA SER A 82 -8.29 -22.87 6.83
C SER A 82 -7.50 -23.70 5.84
N SER A 83 -8.05 -24.86 5.47
CA SER A 83 -7.82 -25.34 4.10
C SER A 83 -8.47 -24.31 3.17
N VAL A 84 -7.64 -23.63 2.37
CA VAL A 84 -8.07 -22.67 1.36
C VAL A 84 -9.03 -23.40 0.39
N PRO A 85 -10.32 -23.03 0.28
CA PRO A 85 -11.24 -23.71 -0.60
C PRO A 85 -11.01 -23.32 -2.06
N ASP A 86 -11.25 -24.29 -2.95
CA ASP A 86 -11.10 -24.14 -4.39
C ASP A 86 -12.12 -23.15 -4.97
N MET A 87 -11.62 -22.24 -5.78
CA MET A 87 -12.23 -20.95 -6.13
C MET A 87 -13.02 -20.98 -7.45
N SER A 88 -13.25 -22.16 -8.02
CA SER A 88 -13.99 -22.35 -9.28
C SER A 88 -15.48 -21.94 -9.22
N LEU A 89 -15.98 -21.41 -8.10
CA LEU A 89 -17.41 -21.14 -7.87
C LEU A 89 -17.81 -19.68 -7.60
N ILE A 90 -16.88 -18.71 -7.53
CA ILE A 90 -17.22 -17.31 -7.17
C ILE A 90 -17.92 -16.53 -8.30
N GLU A 91 -17.88 -17.00 -9.54
CA GLU A 91 -18.63 -16.33 -10.63
C GLU A 91 -20.13 -16.63 -10.62
N LYS A 92 -20.63 -17.50 -9.73
CA LYS A 92 -22.04 -17.92 -9.73
C LYS A 92 -22.85 -17.57 -8.49
N ASP A 93 -22.27 -16.97 -7.45
CA ASP A 93 -23.05 -16.64 -6.25
C ASP A 93 -22.72 -15.23 -5.74
N PRO A 94 -23.68 -14.29 -5.71
CA PRO A 94 -23.50 -12.95 -5.13
C PRO A 94 -23.38 -13.00 -3.59
N ASP A 95 -23.51 -14.18 -2.98
CA ASP A 95 -23.32 -14.40 -1.55
C ASP A 95 -21.89 -14.85 -1.23
N ASN A 96 -21.04 -13.85 -0.98
CA ASN A 96 -19.63 -13.96 -0.64
C ASN A 96 -19.40 -14.73 0.69
N ASN A 97 -19.36 -16.07 0.63
CA ASN A 97 -19.43 -16.95 1.79
C ASN A 97 -18.19 -16.84 2.73
N SER A 98 -16.98 -16.58 2.20
CA SER A 98 -15.75 -16.51 3.00
C SER A 98 -15.63 -15.25 3.87
N TYR A 99 -16.09 -14.08 3.38
CA TYR A 99 -16.13 -12.86 4.19
C TYR A 99 -17.21 -12.97 5.27
N LYS A 100 -18.37 -13.57 4.95
CA LYS A 100 -19.42 -13.91 5.93
C LYS A 100 -18.92 -14.90 6.98
N GLU A 101 -18.11 -15.91 6.62
CA GLU A 101 -17.53 -16.86 7.57
C GLU A 101 -16.52 -16.23 8.53
N LEU A 102 -15.67 -15.31 8.06
CA LEU A 102 -14.85 -14.50 8.96
C LEU A 102 -15.72 -13.62 9.84
N SER A 103 -16.70 -12.89 9.29
CA SER A 103 -17.66 -12.10 10.07
C SER A 103 -18.32 -12.93 11.17
N LYS A 104 -18.78 -14.16 10.87
CA LYS A 104 -19.34 -15.11 11.86
C LYS A 104 -18.37 -15.44 12.99
N LYS A 105 -17.07 -15.60 12.71
CA LYS A 105 -16.03 -15.78 13.75
C LYS A 105 -15.89 -14.56 14.65
N TYR A 106 -16.18 -13.37 14.13
CA TYR A 106 -16.22 -12.12 14.89
C TYR A 106 -17.57 -11.88 15.58
N GLU A 107 -18.62 -12.65 15.35
CA GLU A 107 -19.95 -12.44 15.96
C GLU A 107 -20.14 -13.16 17.32
N LYS A 108 -19.07 -13.33 18.12
CA LYS A 108 -19.18 -13.82 19.51
C LYS A 108 -19.78 -12.76 20.44
N ASN A 109 -20.45 -13.20 21.51
CA ASN A 109 -21.08 -12.33 22.51
C ASN A 109 -20.07 -11.35 23.13
N ILE A 110 -20.55 -10.18 23.55
CA ILE A 110 -19.73 -9.15 24.18
C ILE A 110 -19.22 -9.67 25.54
N SER A 111 -17.89 -9.77 25.71
CA SER A 111 -17.27 -9.94 27.04
C SER A 111 -17.28 -8.60 27.77
N LEU A 112 -17.67 -8.60 29.04
CA LEU A 112 -17.77 -7.42 29.90
C LEU A 112 -16.41 -6.97 30.48
N GLU A 113 -15.34 -7.70 30.22
CA GLU A 113 -13.98 -7.35 30.66
C GLU A 113 -13.24 -6.62 29.53
N GLY A 114 -13.15 -5.29 29.61
CA GLY A 114 -12.64 -4.44 28.53
C GLY A 114 -11.27 -3.82 28.80
N ASN A 115 -10.26 -4.27 28.06
CA ASN A 115 -9.10 -3.45 27.70
C ASN A 115 -9.17 -3.15 26.19
N ASP A 116 -8.76 -1.95 25.78
CA ASP A 116 -8.67 -1.60 24.36
C ASP A 116 -7.74 -2.55 23.60
N GLU A 117 -8.16 -2.95 22.40
CA GLU A 117 -7.37 -3.86 21.57
C GLU A 117 -6.05 -3.20 21.12
N PRO A 118 -4.88 -3.88 21.27
CA PRO A 118 -3.60 -3.37 20.80
C PRO A 118 -3.58 -3.08 19.29
N VAL A 119 -2.89 -2.02 18.87
CA VAL A 119 -2.78 -1.61 17.44
C VAL A 119 -2.13 -2.70 16.57
N SER A 120 -1.17 -3.43 17.11
CA SER A 120 -0.51 -4.60 16.50
C SER A 120 -1.52 -5.69 16.12
N ARG A 121 -2.52 -5.94 16.98
CA ARG A 121 -3.59 -6.88 16.71
C ARG A 121 -4.55 -6.35 15.64
N LYS A 122 -4.91 -5.07 15.69
CA LYS A 122 -5.76 -4.41 14.68
C LYS A 122 -5.16 -4.47 13.28
N ILE A 123 -3.86 -4.18 13.13
CA ILE A 123 -3.18 -4.22 11.82
C ILE A 123 -3.10 -5.65 11.28
N LYS A 124 -2.83 -6.65 12.13
CA LYS A 124 -2.81 -8.07 11.73
C LYS A 124 -4.17 -8.54 11.24
N ARG A 125 -5.26 -8.22 11.97
CA ARG A 125 -6.62 -8.51 11.52
C ARG A 125 -6.97 -7.79 10.23
N GLN A 126 -6.55 -6.53 10.08
CA GLN A 126 -6.80 -5.80 8.85
C GLN A 126 -6.06 -6.42 7.67
N ILE A 127 -4.79 -6.84 7.81
CA ILE A 127 -4.08 -7.48 6.70
C ILE A 127 -4.75 -8.81 6.31
N ASP A 128 -5.22 -9.59 7.29
CA ASP A 128 -5.95 -10.83 7.03
C ASP A 128 -7.25 -10.57 6.26
N ARG A 129 -8.03 -9.55 6.67
CA ARG A 129 -9.27 -9.18 5.97
C ARG A 129 -9.00 -8.65 4.58
N VAL A 130 -8.04 -7.75 4.45
CA VAL A 130 -7.64 -7.16 3.18
C VAL A 130 -7.16 -8.26 2.25
N ARG A 131 -6.39 -9.25 2.72
CA ARG A 131 -5.86 -10.34 1.89
C ARG A 131 -6.91 -11.25 1.28
N ILE A 132 -8.06 -11.48 1.92
CA ILE A 132 -9.11 -12.38 1.41
C ILE A 132 -9.46 -12.10 -0.06
N PRO A 133 -9.85 -10.87 -0.44
CA PRO A 133 -10.11 -10.54 -1.84
C PRO A 133 -8.89 -10.61 -2.76
N PHE A 134 -7.65 -10.56 -2.23
CA PHE A 134 -6.41 -10.69 -3.01
C PHE A 134 -5.80 -12.10 -2.97
N SER A 135 -6.46 -13.09 -2.35
CA SER A 135 -5.94 -14.47 -2.27
C SER A 135 -5.72 -15.14 -3.64
N ARG A 136 -6.38 -14.64 -4.69
CA ARG A 136 -6.19 -15.06 -6.09
C ARG A 136 -5.08 -14.34 -6.82
N LEU A 137 -4.60 -13.23 -6.26
CA LEU A 137 -3.53 -12.46 -6.84
C LEU A 137 -2.25 -13.02 -6.24
N SER A 138 -1.36 -13.51 -7.09
CA SER A 138 -0.08 -14.12 -6.70
C SER A 138 0.92 -13.12 -6.09
N TYR A 139 0.43 -12.01 -5.54
CA TYR A 139 1.22 -10.91 -5.02
C TYR A 139 1.11 -10.87 -3.52
N ASP A 140 2.28 -10.82 -2.90
CA ASP A 140 2.41 -10.51 -1.50
C ASP A 140 2.01 -9.05 -1.25
N ILE A 141 1.47 -8.78 -0.06
CA ILE A 141 1.00 -7.44 0.33
C ILE A 141 1.60 -7.04 1.66
N ALA A 142 1.71 -5.74 1.88
CA ALA A 142 2.05 -5.18 3.17
C ALA A 142 1.09 -4.06 3.57
N LEU A 143 0.84 -3.95 4.87
CA LEU A 143 0.13 -2.84 5.48
C LEU A 143 1.05 -2.15 6.48
N GLN A 144 1.07 -0.82 6.44
CA GLN A 144 1.76 -0.03 7.44
C GLN A 144 0.75 0.83 8.20
N ASN A 145 0.79 0.80 9.53
CA ASN A 145 -0.01 1.65 10.41
C ASN A 145 0.90 2.28 11.47
N GLY A 146 1.29 3.53 11.23
CA GLY A 146 2.30 4.23 12.02
C GLY A 146 3.61 3.43 12.08
N LYS A 147 4.03 3.10 13.30
CA LYS A 147 5.24 2.31 13.56
C LYS A 147 5.11 0.82 13.25
N TRP A 148 3.92 0.32 12.94
CA TRP A 148 3.71 -1.10 12.68
C TRP A 148 3.73 -1.37 11.18
N LEU A 149 4.54 -2.35 10.76
CA LEU A 149 4.59 -2.84 9.39
C LEU A 149 4.26 -4.33 9.41
N CYS A 150 3.16 -4.71 8.78
CA CYS A 150 2.79 -6.11 8.61
C CYS A 150 3.00 -6.51 7.15
N MET A 151 3.76 -7.57 6.92
CA MET A 151 4.04 -8.12 5.58
C MET A 151 3.47 -9.54 5.50
N SER A 152 2.69 -9.82 4.46
CA SER A 152 2.17 -11.16 4.18
C SER A 152 3.02 -11.79 3.08
N PHE A 153 3.78 -12.84 3.41
CA PHE A 153 4.61 -13.60 2.48
C PHE A 153 4.14 -15.05 2.37
N GLY A 154 3.80 -15.52 1.17
CA GLY A 154 3.57 -16.95 0.93
C GLY A 154 2.47 -17.58 1.80
N GLY A 155 1.68 -16.75 2.47
CA GLY A 155 0.64 -17.18 3.39
C GLY A 155 0.79 -16.76 4.85
N ASP A 156 1.99 -16.37 5.26
CA ASP A 156 2.30 -16.03 6.65
C ASP A 156 2.45 -14.52 6.83
N ASN A 157 1.93 -14.01 7.94
CA ASN A 157 2.06 -12.60 8.32
C ASN A 157 3.26 -12.41 9.25
N SER A 158 4.24 -11.63 8.81
CA SER A 158 5.35 -11.14 9.62
C SER A 158 5.05 -9.71 10.09
N LEU A 159 5.11 -9.46 11.39
CA LEU A 159 4.84 -8.15 11.99
C LEU A 159 6.15 -7.54 12.51
N PHE A 160 6.39 -6.29 12.11
CA PHE A 160 7.56 -5.53 12.51
C PHE A 160 7.16 -4.24 13.22
N THR A 161 7.98 -3.82 14.19
CA THR A 161 7.89 -2.51 14.82
C THR A 161 9.05 -1.64 14.34
N ILE A 162 8.74 -0.47 13.80
CA ILE A 162 9.72 0.53 13.35
C ILE A 162 10.06 1.45 14.53
N ARG A 163 11.33 1.45 14.95
CA ARG A 163 11.82 2.28 16.04
C ARG A 163 11.81 3.76 15.63
N SER A 164 11.46 4.62 16.60
CA SER A 164 11.47 6.08 16.43
C SER A 164 10.63 6.58 15.25
N TYR A 165 9.57 5.84 14.88
CA TYR A 165 8.66 6.23 13.82
C TYR A 165 7.46 7.00 14.38
N ASP A 166 7.38 8.29 14.06
CA ASP A 166 6.41 9.25 14.62
C ASP A 166 5.25 9.59 13.68
N LYS A 167 5.34 9.18 12.41
CA LYS A 167 4.33 9.53 11.41
C LYS A 167 3.05 8.72 11.59
N LYS A 168 1.91 9.42 11.51
CA LYS A 168 0.57 8.83 11.48
C LYS A 168 0.15 8.44 10.07
N ILE A 169 0.81 7.42 9.52
CA ILE A 169 0.48 6.88 8.20
C ILE A 169 -0.38 5.63 8.34
N ARG A 170 -1.19 5.40 7.31
CA ARG A 170 -1.89 4.13 7.12
C ARG A 170 -1.89 3.83 5.63
N SER A 171 -1.14 2.83 5.21
CA SER A 171 -0.78 2.64 3.81
C SER A 171 -0.87 1.17 3.43
N PHE A 172 -1.37 0.94 2.21
CA PHE A 172 -1.31 -0.33 1.52
C PHE A 172 -0.11 -0.32 0.57
N LEU A 173 0.69 -1.38 0.62
CA LEU A 173 2.00 -1.46 -0.01
C LEU A 173 2.07 -2.75 -0.80
N PHE A 174 2.40 -2.64 -2.09
CA PHE A 174 2.69 -3.81 -2.93
C PHE A 174 4.02 -4.41 -2.50
N LEU A 175 4.03 -5.67 -2.09
CA LEU A 175 5.27 -6.32 -1.67
C LEU A 175 5.92 -7.01 -2.88
N VAL A 176 7.20 -6.74 -3.08
CA VAL A 176 8.01 -7.40 -4.12
C VAL A 176 9.33 -7.85 -3.51
N VAL A 177 9.73 -9.10 -3.74
CA VAL A 177 11.06 -9.58 -3.36
C VAL A 177 12.10 -9.00 -4.33
N LEU A 178 13.25 -8.57 -3.82
CA LEU A 178 14.30 -7.94 -4.62
C LEU A 178 14.76 -8.79 -5.83
N THR A 179 14.77 -10.12 -5.71
CA THR A 179 15.10 -11.02 -6.83
C THR A 179 14.08 -10.91 -7.93
N ASP A 180 12.80 -10.98 -7.57
CA ASP A 180 11.68 -11.01 -8.51
C ASP A 180 11.51 -9.64 -9.16
N LEU A 181 11.80 -8.58 -8.40
CA LEU A 181 11.91 -7.23 -8.92
C LEU A 181 12.95 -7.17 -10.03
N ILE A 182 14.18 -7.62 -9.79
CA ILE A 182 15.27 -7.54 -10.79
C ILE A 182 14.90 -8.32 -12.05
N GLU A 183 14.23 -9.47 -11.92
CA GLU A 183 13.85 -10.33 -13.05
C GLU A 183 12.64 -9.79 -13.83
N ASN A 184 11.69 -9.11 -13.16
CA ASN A 184 10.39 -8.75 -13.75
C ASN A 184 10.09 -7.24 -13.73
N ILE A 185 11.08 -6.38 -13.47
CA ILE A 185 10.87 -4.92 -13.28
C ILE A 185 10.13 -4.25 -14.45
N GLU A 186 10.31 -4.74 -15.67
CA GLU A 186 9.65 -4.20 -16.87
C GLU A 186 8.13 -4.44 -16.84
N LYS A 187 7.69 -5.57 -16.29
CA LYS A 187 6.26 -5.95 -16.20
C LYS A 187 5.58 -5.38 -14.96
N LEU A 188 6.35 -4.88 -14.00
CA LEU A 188 5.85 -4.42 -12.70
C LEU A 188 4.81 -3.30 -12.85
N SER A 189 5.00 -2.39 -13.81
CA SER A 189 4.08 -1.27 -14.06
C SER A 189 2.65 -1.74 -14.36
N ASP A 190 2.53 -2.73 -15.25
CA ASP A 190 1.23 -3.25 -15.69
C ASP A 190 0.58 -4.06 -14.57
N GLN A 191 1.39 -4.88 -13.87
CA GLN A 191 0.95 -5.67 -12.73
C GLN A 191 0.40 -4.79 -11.61
N VAL A 192 1.16 -3.76 -11.19
CA VAL A 192 0.74 -2.83 -10.13
C VAL A 192 -0.52 -2.07 -10.53
N SER A 193 -0.66 -1.67 -11.81
CA SER A 193 -1.89 -0.99 -12.26
C SER A 193 -3.13 -1.88 -12.13
N ILE A 194 -3.04 -3.12 -12.59
CA ILE A 194 -4.16 -4.07 -12.53
C ILE A 194 -4.56 -4.33 -11.08
N ILE A 195 -3.58 -4.60 -10.21
CA ILE A 195 -3.86 -4.92 -8.80
C ILE A 195 -4.40 -3.68 -8.07
N SER A 196 -3.86 -2.50 -8.33
CA SER A 196 -4.35 -1.23 -7.78
C SER A 196 -5.84 -1.04 -8.09
N ASP A 197 -6.23 -1.16 -9.35
CA ASP A 197 -7.61 -0.92 -9.78
C ASP A 197 -8.57 -1.95 -9.14
N GLN A 198 -8.13 -3.21 -9.07
CA GLN A 198 -8.87 -4.26 -8.35
C GLN A 198 -8.94 -3.97 -6.85
N PHE A 199 -7.84 -3.50 -6.24
CA PHE A 199 -7.75 -3.26 -4.82
C PHE A 199 -8.71 -2.18 -4.37
N TYR A 200 -8.63 -1.02 -5.00
CA TYR A 200 -9.47 0.12 -4.66
C TYR A 200 -10.95 -0.18 -4.93
N GLY A 201 -11.25 -0.89 -6.02
CA GLY A 201 -12.61 -1.29 -6.35
C GLY A 201 -13.19 -2.29 -5.34
N ILE A 202 -12.42 -3.30 -4.91
CA ILE A 202 -12.91 -4.31 -3.98
C ILE A 202 -13.09 -3.73 -2.59
N ILE A 203 -12.11 -2.99 -2.05
CA ILE A 203 -12.22 -2.41 -0.71
C ILE A 203 -13.40 -1.44 -0.63
N HIS A 204 -13.60 -0.62 -1.64
CA HIS A 204 -14.77 0.27 -1.71
C HIS A 204 -16.09 -0.51 -1.72
N LYS A 205 -16.21 -1.57 -2.55
CA LYS A 205 -17.41 -2.42 -2.60
C LYS A 205 -17.68 -3.11 -1.27
N VAL A 206 -16.66 -3.65 -0.62
CA VAL A 206 -16.77 -4.30 0.70
C VAL A 206 -17.25 -3.30 1.75
N ALA A 207 -16.66 -2.10 1.78
CA ALA A 207 -17.06 -1.07 2.73
C ALA A 207 -18.52 -0.63 2.52
N VAL A 208 -18.95 -0.40 1.27
CA VAL A 208 -20.35 -0.06 0.96
C VAL A 208 -21.30 -1.20 1.34
N SER A 209 -20.94 -2.45 1.03
CA SER A 209 -21.74 -3.63 1.41
C SER A 209 -21.89 -3.78 2.93
N ASN A 210 -20.84 -3.47 3.68
CA ASN A 210 -20.91 -3.43 5.14
C ASN A 210 -21.92 -2.36 5.60
N LEU A 211 -21.82 -1.14 5.07
CA LEU A 211 -22.76 -0.06 5.40
C LEU A 211 -24.21 -0.41 5.00
N ASP A 212 -24.44 -1.10 3.88
CA ASP A 212 -25.77 -1.56 3.46
C ASP A 212 -26.42 -2.52 4.47
N THR A 213 -25.61 -3.31 5.19
CA THR A 213 -26.09 -4.28 6.20
C THR A 213 -26.71 -3.58 7.41
N ILE A 214 -26.29 -2.34 7.68
CA ILE A 214 -26.72 -1.53 8.82
C ILE A 214 -27.47 -0.27 8.38
N LYS A 215 -27.97 -0.24 7.14
CA LYS A 215 -28.61 0.93 6.54
C LYS A 215 -29.83 1.45 7.31
N ASN A 216 -30.55 0.56 7.99
CA ASN A 216 -31.74 0.91 8.75
C ASN A 216 -31.39 1.50 10.13
N ASP A 217 -30.15 1.33 10.58
CA ASP A 217 -29.66 1.83 11.86
C ASP A 217 -28.90 3.17 11.71
N ILE A 218 -28.77 3.68 10.46
CA ILE A 218 -28.02 4.89 10.13
C ILE A 218 -28.96 5.98 9.62
N ASP A 219 -29.01 7.08 10.35
CA ASP A 219 -29.69 8.29 9.89
C ASP A 219 -29.03 8.85 8.61
N ASN A 220 -29.84 9.29 7.65
CA ASN A 220 -29.36 9.86 6.39
C ASN A 220 -28.41 8.94 5.59
N TYR A 221 -28.58 7.63 5.71
CA TYR A 221 -27.78 6.59 5.03
C TYR A 221 -27.42 6.94 3.57
N GLN A 222 -28.42 7.32 2.78
CA GLN A 222 -28.25 7.64 1.35
C GLN A 222 -27.23 8.76 1.13
N ASN A 223 -27.29 9.83 1.93
CA ASN A 223 -26.37 10.96 1.82
C ASN A 223 -24.95 10.57 2.22
N MET A 224 -24.80 9.73 3.26
CA MET A 224 -23.51 9.23 3.71
C MET A 224 -22.84 8.38 2.61
N VAL A 225 -23.57 7.41 2.04
CA VAL A 225 -23.04 6.55 0.97
C VAL A 225 -22.69 7.36 -0.28
N GLN A 226 -23.54 8.31 -0.69
CA GLN A 226 -23.21 9.20 -1.80
C GLN A 226 -21.95 10.03 -1.54
N SER A 227 -21.74 10.50 -0.31
CA SER A 227 -20.52 11.21 0.06
C SER A 227 -19.28 10.31 -0.06
N VAL A 228 -19.37 9.05 0.38
CA VAL A 228 -18.29 8.05 0.23
C VAL A 228 -17.96 7.80 -1.24
N ILE A 229 -18.97 7.53 -2.07
CA ILE A 229 -18.81 7.28 -3.52
C ILE A 229 -18.20 8.51 -4.20
N LYS A 230 -18.70 9.70 -3.88
CA LYS A 230 -18.18 10.96 -4.43
C LYS A 230 -16.71 11.14 -4.09
N LYS A 231 -16.33 10.94 -2.82
CA LYS A 231 -14.94 11.04 -2.37
C LYS A 231 -14.04 10.02 -3.07
N HIS A 232 -14.49 8.78 -3.21
CA HIS A 232 -13.75 7.74 -3.95
C HIS A 232 -13.48 8.18 -5.40
N ASN A 233 -14.49 8.68 -6.10
CA ASN A 233 -14.34 9.15 -7.49
C ASN A 233 -13.45 10.39 -7.61
N GLU A 234 -13.56 11.35 -6.68
CA GLU A 234 -12.64 12.51 -6.60
C GLU A 234 -11.18 12.06 -6.50
N TYR A 235 -10.89 11.03 -5.70
CA TYR A 235 -9.54 10.50 -5.55
C TYR A 235 -9.03 9.78 -6.80
N LEU A 236 -9.83 8.91 -7.41
CA LEU A 236 -9.46 8.24 -8.65
C LEU A 236 -9.15 9.26 -9.75
N HIS A 237 -9.93 10.33 -9.81
CA HIS A 237 -9.68 11.43 -10.74
C HIS A 237 -8.34 12.14 -10.44
N SER A 238 -8.07 12.51 -9.18
CA SER A 238 -6.79 13.13 -8.80
C SER A 238 -5.58 12.24 -9.11
N LEU A 239 -5.71 10.92 -8.96
CA LEU A 239 -4.65 9.97 -9.29
C LEU A 239 -4.40 9.92 -10.81
N GLN A 240 -5.47 9.93 -11.62
CA GLN A 240 -5.36 10.02 -13.08
C GLN A 240 -4.70 11.33 -13.53
N GLU A 241 -5.08 12.46 -12.92
CA GLU A 241 -4.44 13.75 -13.19
C GLU A 241 -2.95 13.74 -12.83
N TYR A 242 -2.60 13.18 -11.67
CA TYR A 242 -1.20 12.99 -11.27
C TYR A 242 -0.43 12.19 -12.32
N ARG A 243 -0.94 11.02 -12.73
CA ARG A 243 -0.30 10.15 -13.74
C ARG A 243 -0.05 10.90 -15.05
N LYS A 244 -1.05 11.64 -15.53
CA LYS A 244 -0.95 12.44 -16.76
C LYS A 244 0.09 13.55 -16.66
N ILE A 245 0.12 14.28 -15.54
CA ILE A 245 1.10 15.34 -15.29
C ILE A 245 2.52 14.75 -15.22
N TYR A 246 2.69 13.61 -14.55
CA TYR A 246 3.97 12.93 -14.44
C TYR A 246 4.48 12.44 -15.80
N GLU A 247 3.62 11.81 -16.60
CA GLU A 247 3.94 11.35 -17.95
C GLU A 247 4.37 12.51 -18.85
N THR A 248 3.56 13.57 -18.92
CA THR A 248 3.86 14.78 -19.72
C THR A 248 5.20 15.41 -19.30
N THR A 249 5.51 15.41 -18.01
CA THR A 249 6.78 15.96 -17.50
C THR A 249 7.97 15.08 -17.88
N THR A 250 7.80 13.76 -17.81
CA THR A 250 8.82 12.78 -18.18
C THR A 250 9.12 12.83 -19.68
N GLU A 251 8.10 12.99 -20.52
CA GLU A 251 8.27 13.20 -21.97
C GLU A 251 9.07 14.46 -22.28
N LYS A 252 8.78 15.57 -21.60
CA LYS A 252 9.54 16.83 -21.74
C LYS A 252 11.00 16.66 -21.32
N GLU A 253 11.26 16.00 -20.19
CA GLU A 253 12.62 15.70 -19.72
C GLU A 253 13.39 14.87 -20.76
N ASN A 254 12.78 13.80 -21.27
CA ASN A 254 13.35 12.97 -22.32
C ASN A 254 13.62 13.75 -23.62
N GLY A 255 12.73 14.69 -23.98
CA GLY A 255 12.91 15.59 -25.12
C GLY A 255 14.15 16.48 -24.99
N ILE A 256 14.43 16.99 -23.78
CA ILE A 256 15.64 17.76 -23.47
C ILE A 256 16.88 16.90 -23.67
N ILE A 257 16.90 15.69 -23.10
CA ILE A 257 18.03 14.75 -23.20
C ILE A 257 18.29 14.37 -24.67
N LYS A 258 17.24 14.08 -25.44
CA LYS A 258 17.34 13.74 -26.86
C LYS A 258 17.92 14.92 -27.66
N SER A 259 17.39 16.11 -27.44
CA SER A 259 17.86 17.34 -28.10
C SER A 259 19.33 17.65 -27.79
N PHE A 260 19.78 17.38 -26.56
CA PHE A 260 21.17 17.52 -26.17
C PHE A 260 22.07 16.53 -26.93
N ARG A 261 21.70 15.24 -26.96
CA ARG A 261 22.45 14.19 -27.67
C ARG A 261 22.58 14.47 -29.17
N GLU A 262 21.55 15.03 -29.80
CA GLU A 262 21.58 15.39 -31.23
C GLU A 262 22.50 16.58 -31.55
N LYS A 263 22.74 17.47 -30.57
CA LYS A 263 23.53 18.71 -30.75
C LYS A 263 24.98 18.58 -30.29
N ILE A 264 25.29 17.69 -29.34
CA ILE A 264 26.64 17.57 -28.75
C ILE A 264 27.74 17.24 -29.76
N ASN A 265 27.39 16.54 -30.85
CA ASN A 265 28.34 16.16 -31.91
C ASN A 265 28.47 17.23 -33.01
N LYS A 266 27.63 18.28 -33.01
CA LYS A 266 27.58 19.30 -34.06
C LYS A 266 28.34 20.58 -33.70
N GLU A 267 28.54 20.85 -32.41
CA GLU A 267 29.17 22.07 -31.92
C GLU A 267 30.54 21.79 -31.30
N GLN A 268 31.50 22.71 -31.48
CA GLN A 268 32.85 22.62 -30.92
C GLN A 268 33.23 23.91 -30.15
N GLY A 269 34.19 23.80 -29.24
CA GLY A 269 34.75 24.95 -28.51
C GLY A 269 33.75 25.64 -27.57
N LEU A 270 33.79 26.97 -27.51
CA LEU A 270 33.01 27.80 -26.57
C LEU A 270 31.49 27.66 -26.78
N ALA A 271 31.05 27.44 -28.02
CA ALA A 271 29.65 27.22 -28.37
C ALA A 271 29.08 25.97 -27.67
N ARG A 272 29.85 24.88 -27.70
CA ARG A 272 29.50 23.63 -27.02
C ARG A 272 29.36 23.82 -25.51
N SER A 273 30.30 24.52 -24.87
CA SER A 273 30.23 24.75 -23.42
C SER A 273 29.01 25.59 -23.02
N THR A 274 28.67 26.62 -23.81
CA THR A 274 27.48 27.46 -23.57
C THR A 274 26.19 26.64 -23.76
N MET A 275 26.17 25.77 -24.77
CA MET A 275 25.07 24.86 -25.04
C MET A 275 24.89 23.83 -23.92
N GLU A 276 25.98 23.18 -23.47
CA GLU A 276 25.98 22.25 -22.33
C GLU A 276 25.41 22.91 -21.06
N GLN A 277 25.83 24.15 -20.73
CA GLN A 277 25.28 24.87 -19.60
C GLN A 277 23.79 25.19 -19.73
N SER A 278 23.33 25.55 -20.94
CA SER A 278 21.90 25.81 -21.19
C SER A 278 21.06 24.54 -21.00
N PHE A 279 21.51 23.42 -21.57
CA PHE A 279 20.83 22.13 -21.42
C PHE A 279 20.85 21.65 -19.96
N GLN A 280 21.98 21.83 -19.25
CA GLN A 280 22.07 21.48 -17.84
C GLN A 280 21.06 22.28 -17.00
N LYS A 281 20.95 23.59 -17.21
CA LYS A 281 19.96 24.43 -16.50
C LYS A 281 18.52 24.00 -16.79
N GLN A 282 18.20 23.68 -18.04
CA GLN A 282 16.86 23.18 -18.42
C GLN A 282 16.57 21.82 -17.79
N TYR A 283 17.55 20.92 -17.81
CA TYR A 283 17.47 19.60 -17.19
C TYR A 283 17.24 19.73 -15.68
N ASP A 284 18.04 20.53 -14.98
CA ASP A 284 17.94 20.73 -13.54
C ASP A 284 16.58 21.33 -13.14
N ALA A 285 16.05 22.26 -13.93
CA ALA A 285 14.72 22.84 -13.71
C ALA A 285 13.60 21.79 -13.88
N MET A 286 13.68 20.95 -14.92
CA MET A 286 12.72 19.86 -15.13
C MET A 286 12.84 18.77 -14.06
N PHE A 287 14.07 18.42 -13.68
CA PHE A 287 14.33 17.46 -12.62
C PHE A 287 13.71 17.92 -11.29
N LYS A 288 13.87 19.20 -10.91
CA LYS A 288 13.20 19.79 -9.74
C LYS A 288 11.68 19.71 -9.84
N THR A 289 11.13 20.09 -11.00
CA THR A 289 9.68 20.03 -11.25
C THR A 289 9.15 18.59 -11.09
N ARG A 290 9.89 17.61 -11.61
CA ARG A 290 9.55 16.18 -11.48
C ARG A 290 9.57 15.73 -10.02
N LEU A 291 10.57 16.13 -9.24
CA LEU A 291 10.64 15.82 -7.80
C LEU A 291 9.46 16.42 -7.03
N GLU A 292 9.05 17.65 -7.34
CA GLU A 292 7.87 18.28 -6.72
C GLU A 292 6.57 17.54 -7.08
N ILE A 293 6.43 17.10 -8.33
CA ILE A 293 5.29 16.29 -8.77
C ILE A 293 5.27 14.96 -8.01
N VAL A 294 6.40 14.27 -7.90
CA VAL A 294 6.53 13.02 -7.13
C VAL A 294 6.16 13.24 -5.66
N GLY A 295 6.62 14.33 -5.05
CA GLY A 295 6.25 14.70 -3.68
C GLY A 295 4.73 14.85 -3.50
N LYS A 296 4.06 15.55 -4.43
CA LYS A 296 2.59 15.67 -4.43
C LYS A 296 1.89 14.32 -4.64
N GLY A 297 2.47 13.44 -5.46
CA GLY A 297 1.97 12.07 -5.66
C GLY A 297 2.01 11.25 -4.38
N ILE A 298 3.14 11.29 -3.66
CA ILE A 298 3.31 10.62 -2.36
C ILE A 298 2.25 11.10 -1.37
N GLU A 299 2.06 12.42 -1.23
CA GLU A 299 1.06 13.00 -0.33
C GLU A 299 -0.38 12.61 -0.69
N LEU A 300 -0.70 12.60 -2.00
CA LEU A 300 -2.00 12.19 -2.51
C LEU A 300 -2.29 10.73 -2.14
N SER A 301 -1.35 9.83 -2.42
CA SER A 301 -1.50 8.40 -2.19
C SER A 301 -1.55 8.06 -0.71
N ASP A 302 -0.71 8.67 0.13
CA ASP A 302 -0.75 8.49 1.59
C ASP A 302 -2.12 8.89 2.16
N ARG A 303 -2.65 10.04 1.73
CA ARG A 303 -3.97 10.52 2.18
C ARG A 303 -5.09 9.59 1.74
N PHE A 304 -5.06 9.13 0.49
CA PHE A 304 -6.10 8.28 -0.06
C PHE A 304 -6.13 6.91 0.60
N GLN A 305 -4.97 6.23 0.65
CA GLN A 305 -4.85 4.91 1.27
C GLN A 305 -5.25 4.95 2.75
N ARG A 306 -4.88 6.02 3.47
CA ARG A 306 -5.31 6.21 4.86
C ARG A 306 -6.82 6.27 4.99
N ASN A 307 -7.48 7.10 4.19
CA ASN A 307 -8.93 7.26 4.26
C ASN A 307 -9.66 5.97 3.87
N LEU A 308 -9.18 5.28 2.83
CA LEU A 308 -9.74 4.02 2.37
C LEU A 308 -9.64 2.92 3.45
N LEU A 309 -8.47 2.75 4.07
CA LEU A 309 -8.27 1.73 5.09
C LEU A 309 -9.01 2.07 6.40
N ILE A 310 -9.23 3.35 6.70
CA ILE A 310 -10.12 3.77 7.81
C ILE A 310 -11.58 3.43 7.48
N LEU A 311 -12.03 3.73 6.25
CA LEU A 311 -13.38 3.41 5.82
C LEU A 311 -13.66 1.90 5.89
N GLU A 312 -12.72 1.07 5.42
CA GLU A 312 -12.80 -0.39 5.54
C GLU A 312 -12.97 -0.82 7.00
N GLU A 313 -12.05 -0.40 7.87
CA GLU A 313 -12.07 -0.78 9.30
C GLU A 313 -13.35 -0.34 9.98
N VAL A 314 -13.73 0.93 9.87
CA VAL A 314 -14.91 1.49 10.53
C VAL A 314 -16.19 0.82 10.02
N SER A 315 -16.31 0.61 8.70
CA SER A 315 -17.47 -0.06 8.13
C SER A 315 -17.62 -1.49 8.66
N PHE A 316 -16.51 -2.22 8.77
CA PHE A 316 -16.49 -3.59 9.26
C PHE A 316 -16.80 -3.67 10.75
N ASP A 317 -16.12 -2.86 11.57
CA ASP A 317 -16.29 -2.87 13.03
C ASP A 317 -17.72 -2.51 13.42
N ASN A 318 -18.33 -1.54 12.74
CA ASN A 318 -19.72 -1.16 12.98
C ASN A 318 -20.70 -2.30 12.68
N VAL A 319 -20.50 -3.03 11.58
CA VAL A 319 -21.35 -4.20 11.23
C VAL A 319 -21.21 -5.30 12.25
N VAL A 320 -19.98 -5.62 12.67
CA VAL A 320 -19.72 -6.64 13.67
C VAL A 320 -20.37 -6.25 15.00
N MET A 321 -20.21 -4.99 15.44
CA MET A 321 -20.78 -4.50 16.68
C MET A 321 -22.31 -4.59 16.68
N LEU A 322 -22.98 -4.07 15.64
CA LEU A 322 -24.44 -4.10 15.55
C LEU A 322 -24.99 -5.52 15.46
N THR A 323 -24.29 -6.41 14.76
CA THR A 323 -24.68 -7.84 14.71
C THR A 323 -24.57 -8.51 16.08
N ARG A 324 -23.50 -8.24 16.84
CA ARG A 324 -23.37 -8.75 18.23
C ARG A 324 -24.48 -8.23 19.14
N VAL A 325 -24.79 -6.94 19.05
CA VAL A 325 -25.87 -6.33 19.84
C VAL A 325 -27.22 -6.98 19.51
N ARG A 326 -27.53 -7.19 18.21
CA ARG A 326 -28.74 -7.89 17.78
C ARG A 326 -28.83 -9.30 18.36
N LYS A 327 -27.75 -10.08 18.29
CA LYS A 327 -27.69 -11.43 18.88
C LYS A 327 -27.94 -11.43 20.39
N ASN A 328 -27.36 -10.48 21.12
CA ASN A 328 -27.60 -10.36 22.56
C ASN A 328 -29.08 -10.07 22.87
N PHE A 329 -29.75 -9.21 22.09
CA PHE A 329 -31.18 -8.95 22.25
C PHE A 329 -32.04 -10.15 21.87
N ASP A 330 -31.64 -10.94 20.87
CA ASP A 330 -32.36 -12.16 20.52
C ASP A 330 -32.24 -13.22 21.64
N LEU A 331 -31.05 -13.38 22.24
CA LEU A 331 -30.89 -14.21 23.45
C LEU A 331 -31.76 -13.72 24.61
N PHE A 332 -31.91 -12.40 24.79
CA PHE A 332 -32.78 -11.86 25.83
C PHE A 332 -34.26 -12.20 25.58
N LYS A 333 -34.72 -12.22 24.32
CA LYS A 333 -36.08 -12.66 23.96
C LYS A 333 -36.33 -14.14 24.23
N GLU A 334 -35.29 -14.98 24.19
CA GLU A 334 -35.41 -16.42 24.50
C GLU A 334 -35.50 -16.69 26.01
N ILE A 335 -35.07 -15.74 26.84
CA ILE A 335 -35.11 -15.83 28.31
C ILE A 335 -36.42 -15.27 28.88
N LEU A 336 -37.08 -14.35 28.17
CA LEU A 336 -38.40 -13.80 28.49
C LEU A 336 -39.52 -14.74 28.02
#